data_AF-A0A530H7I2-F1
#
_entry.id   AF-A0A530H7I2-F1
#
_cell.length_a   1.000
_cell.length_b   1.000
_cell.length_c   1.000
_cell.angle_alpha   90.00
_cell.angle_beta   90.00
_cell.angle_gamma   90.00
#
_symmetry.space_group_name_H-M   'P 1'
#
loop_
_entity.id
_entity.type
_entity.pdbx_description
1 polymer ?
#
loop_
_entity_poly.entity_id
_entity_poly.type
_entity_poly.pdbx_seq_one_letter_code
_entity_poly.pdbx_strand_id
1 'polypeptide(L)' 'MDKQVEASQRASSLPIPRWEFIALCAALMALNSLAIDIMLPALQQIGASLGVESENHRQYVITAYMLGFGGGQLL' A
#
# COMPACT_ATOMS: atom_id res chain seq x y z
N MET A 1 -37.76 -9.63 33.98
CA MET A 1 -37.45 -8.99 32.67
C MET A 1 -35.93 -8.75 32.52
N ASP A 2 -35.11 -9.52 33.23
CA ASP A 2 -33.71 -9.17 33.51
C ASP A 2 -32.71 -9.97 32.67
N LYS A 3 -33.15 -11.10 32.10
CA LYS A 3 -32.33 -11.94 31.19
C LYS A 3 -32.08 -11.33 29.80
N GLN A 4 -32.79 -10.27 29.43
CA GLN A 4 -32.59 -9.58 28.14
C GLN A 4 -31.49 -8.50 28.20
N VAL A 5 -31.10 -8.04 29.40
CA VAL A 5 -30.08 -7.00 29.57
C VAL A 5 -28.66 -7.59 29.44
N GLU A 6 -28.43 -8.83 29.90
CA GLU A 6 -27.13 -9.52 29.77
C GLU A 6 -26.80 -9.95 28.33
N ALA A 7 -27.81 -10.17 27.48
CA ALA A 7 -27.61 -10.61 26.10
C ALA A 7 -27.05 -9.53 25.17
N SER A 8 -27.22 -8.24 25.52
CA SER A 8 -26.78 -7.09 24.71
C SER A 8 -25.30 -6.72 24.93
N GLN A 9 -24.68 -7.23 26.00
CA GLN A 9 -23.30 -6.88 26.38
C GLN A 9 -22.21 -7.77 25.77
N ARG A 10 -22.57 -8.78 24.97
CA ARG A 10 -21.63 -9.37 24.00
C ARG A 10 -21.45 -8.42 22.80
N ALA A 11 -21.19 -7.15 23.07
CA ALA A 11 -20.61 -6.27 22.08
C ALA A 11 -19.27 -6.91 21.72
N SER A 12 -19.24 -7.55 20.56
CA SER A 12 -18.06 -8.16 19.98
C SER A 12 -16.88 -7.22 20.14
N SER A 13 -15.99 -7.52 21.11
CA SER A 13 -14.67 -6.94 21.15
C SER A 13 -14.05 -7.28 19.79
N LEU A 14 -13.89 -6.28 18.92
CA LEU A 14 -13.14 -6.47 17.70
C LEU A 14 -11.83 -7.17 18.09
N PRO A 15 -11.44 -8.27 17.43
CA PRO A 15 -10.28 -9.08 17.82
C PRO A 15 -8.94 -8.32 17.74
N ILE A 16 -8.98 -7.05 17.31
CA ILE A 16 -7.86 -6.14 17.17
C ILE A 16 -8.24 -4.77 17.75
N PRO A 17 -7.41 -4.17 18.62
CA PRO A 17 -7.59 -2.80 19.07
C PRO A 17 -7.58 -1.80 17.90
N ARG A 18 -8.34 -0.71 18.03
CA ARG A 18 -8.49 0.30 16.97
C ARG A 18 -7.16 0.89 16.49
N TRP A 19 -6.21 1.09 17.40
CA TRP A 19 -4.91 1.68 17.08
C TRP A 19 -3.99 0.72 16.31
N GLU A 20 -4.06 -0.58 16.58
CA GLU A 20 -3.33 -1.61 15.81
C GLU A 20 -3.88 -1.69 14.39
N PHE A 21 -5.20 -1.66 14.24
CA PHE A 21 -5.83 -1.62 12.92
C PHE A 21 -5.40 -0.36 12.13
N ILE A 22 -5.42 0.81 12.76
CA ILE A 22 -4.96 2.06 12.13
C ILE A 22 -3.48 1.97 11.75
N ALA A 23 -2.63 1.43 12.64
CA ALA A 23 -1.20 1.27 12.37
C ALA A 23 -0.94 0.32 11.18
N LEU A 24 -1.70 -0.77 11.07
CA LEU A 24 -1.61 -1.70 9.95
C LEU A 24 -2.06 -1.04 8.63
N CYS A 25 -3.20 -0.34 8.63
CA CYS A 25 -3.66 0.41 7.46
C CYS A 25 -2.66 1.49 7.05
N ALA A 26 -2.14 2.24 8.03
CA ALA A 26 -1.12 3.27 7.79
C ALA A 26 0.18 2.66 7.23
N ALA A 27 0.61 1.51 7.73
CA ALA A 27 1.78 0.79 7.22
C ALA A 27 1.57 0.34 5.77
N LEU A 28 0.40 -0.18 5.42
CA LEU A 28 0.05 -0.55 4.04
C LEU A 28 0.08 0.66 3.09
N MET A 29 -0.45 1.81 3.52
CA MET A 29 -0.35 3.05 2.74
C MET A 29 1.10 3.56 2.62
N ALA A 30 1.86 3.47 3.71
CA ALA A 30 3.26 3.89 3.75
C ALA A 30 4.15 3.03 2.84
N LEU A 31 3.90 1.72 2.74
CA LEU A 31 4.63 0.82 1.84
C LEU A 31 4.51 1.25 0.37
N ASN A 32 3.31 1.66 -0.05
CA ASN A 32 3.11 2.17 -1.40
C ASN A 32 3.86 3.50 -1.64
N SER A 33 3.91 4.39 -0.66
CA SER A 33 4.70 5.64 -0.77
C SER A 33 6.19 5.36 -0.83
N LEU A 34 6.68 4.50 0.06
CA LEU A 34 8.10 4.12 0.16
C LEU A 34 8.61 3.51 -1.16
N ALA A 35 7.78 2.74 -1.85
CA ALA A 35 8.13 2.18 -3.15
C ALA A 35 8.44 3.26 -4.19
N ILE A 36 7.64 4.34 -4.24
CA ILE A 36 7.86 5.45 -5.18
C ILE A 36 9.10 6.26 -4.78
N ASP A 37 9.28 6.52 -3.49
CA ASP A 37 10.42 7.27 -2.96
C ASP A 37 11.76 6.58 -3.26
N ILE A 38 11.81 5.25 -3.22
CA ILE A 38 12.99 4.46 -3.61
C ILE A 38 13.14 4.41 -5.14
N MET A 39 12.02 4.32 -5.88
CA MET A 39 12.04 4.17 -7.33
C MET A 39 12.66 5.37 -8.03
N LEU A 40 12.30 6.60 -7.65
CA LEU A 40 12.78 7.84 -8.29
C LEU A 40 14.32 7.97 -8.39
N PRO A 41 15.10 7.85 -7.29
CA PRO A 41 16.56 7.85 -7.38
C PRO A 41 17.11 6.60 -8.06
N ALA A 42 16.45 5.45 -7.91
CA ALA A 42 16.86 4.19 -8.53
C ALA A 42 16.67 4.15 -10.06
N LEU A 43 15.84 5.04 -10.64
CA LEU A 43 15.62 5.09 -12.08
C LEU A 43 16.92 5.19 -12.89
N GLN A 44 17.96 5.86 -12.36
CA GLN A 44 19.28 5.96 -12.99
C GLN A 44 19.92 4.58 -13.18
N GLN A 45 19.95 3.80 -12.11
CA GLN A 45 20.54 2.47 -12.11
C GLN A 45 19.68 1.44 -12.86
N ILE A 46 18.35 1.55 -12.76
CA ILE A 46 17.41 0.71 -13.52
C ILE A 46 17.58 0.97 -15.03
N GLY A 47 17.62 2.24 -15.44
CA GLY A 47 17.86 2.64 -16.82
C GLY A 47 19.18 2.11 -17.39
N ALA A 48 20.26 2.28 -16.63
CA ALA A 48 21.57 1.76 -17.01
C ALA A 48 21.58 0.22 -17.15
N SER A 49 20.91 -0.48 -16.23
CA SER A 49 20.82 -1.95 -16.26
C SER A 49 19.97 -2.48 -17.43
N LEU A 50 18.96 -1.74 -17.88
CA LEU A 50 18.18 -2.05 -19.07
C LEU A 50 18.84 -1.58 -20.39
N GLY A 51 20.03 -0.97 -20.35
CA GLY A 51 20.73 -0.46 -21.53
C GLY A 51 20.08 0.78 -22.17
N VAL A 52 19.32 1.55 -21.38
CA VAL A 52 18.56 2.70 -21.84
C VAL A 52 19.41 3.97 -21.76
N GLU A 53 19.89 4.46 -22.90
CA GLU A 53 20.71 5.69 -23.00
C GLU A 53 19.89 6.99 -22.84
N SER A 54 18.57 6.92 -23.04
CA SER A 54 17.68 8.08 -23.00
C SER A 54 17.07 8.27 -21.62
N GLU A 55 17.31 9.44 -21.00
CA GLU A 55 16.71 9.83 -19.72
C GLU A 55 15.18 9.76 -19.71
N ASN A 56 14.55 10.02 -20.86
CA ASN A 56 13.10 10.00 -21.01
C ASN A 56 12.52 8.59 -20.89
N HIS A 57 13.26 7.58 -21.37
CA HIS A 57 12.81 6.18 -21.32
C HIS A 57 12.85 5.58 -19.92
N ARG A 58 13.66 6.17 -19.02
CA ARG A 58 13.74 5.74 -17.62
C ARG A 58 12.48 6.09 -16.85
N GLN A 59 11.72 7.10 -17.28
CA GLN A 59 10.45 7.47 -16.67
C GLN A 59 9.33 6.45 -16.94
N TYR A 60 9.45 5.61 -17.97
CA TYR A 60 8.47 4.55 -18.24
C TYR A 60 8.36 3.50 -17.12
N VAL A 61 9.38 3.39 -16.26
CA VAL A 61 9.34 2.53 -15.07
C VAL A 61 8.24 2.97 -14.10
N ILE A 62 8.04 4.29 -13.94
CA ILE A 62 6.95 4.84 -13.11
C ILE A 62 5.59 4.55 -13.76
N THR A 63 5.49 4.71 -15.08
CA THR A 63 4.25 4.41 -15.82
C THR A 63 3.86 2.94 -15.70
N ALA A 64 4.82 2.02 -15.83
CA ALA A 64 4.60 0.59 -15.63
C ALA A 64 4.18 0.25 -14.19
N TYR A 65 4.79 0.91 -13.19
CA TYR A 65 4.39 0.79 -11.79
C TYR A 65 2.94 1.24 -11.57
N MET A 66 2.57 2.42 -12.07
CA MET A 66 1.19 2.92 -11.95
C MET A 66 0.17 2.05 -12.68
N LEU A 67 0.51 1.52 -13.86
CA LEU A 67 -0.34 0.58 -14.59
C LEU A 67 -0.54 -0.74 -13.84
N GLY A 68 0.54 -1.32 -13.30
CA GLY A 68 0.47 -2.55 -12.52
C GLY A 68 -0.28 -2.37 -11.20
N PHE A 69 0.02 -1.30 -10.47
CA PHE A 69 -0.63 -0.99 -9.19
C PHE A 69 -2.11 -0.59 -9.38
N GLY A 70 -2.39 0.33 -10.31
CA GLY A 70 -3.76 0.77 -10.60
C GLY A 70 -4.61 -0.33 -11.25
N GLY A 71 -4.03 -1.13 -12.15
CA GLY A 71 -4.70 -2.29 -12.73
C GLY A 71 -4.94 -3.40 -11.70
N GLY A 72 -3.98 -3.66 -10.82
CA GLY A 72 -4.11 -4.63 -9.74
C GLY A 72 -5.14 -4.26 -8.68
N GLN A 73 -5.48 -2.97 -8.53
CA GLN A 73 -6.57 -2.52 -7.66
C GLN A 73 -7.97 -2.79 -8.24
N LEU A 74 -8.08 -2.98 -9.56
CA LEU A 74 -9.35 -3.21 -10.24
C LEU A 74 -9.74 -4.69 -10.33
N LEU A 75 -8.77 -5.59 -10.15
CA LEU A 75 -8.96 -7.04 -10.13
C LEU A 75 -9.26 -7.53 -8.72
#